data_AF-A0A2T4LJZ0-F1
#
_entry.id   AF-A0A2T4LJZ0-F1
#
_cell.length_a   1.000
_cell.length_b   1.000
_cell.length_c   1.000
_cell.angle_alpha   90.00
_cell.angle_beta   90.00
_cell.angle_gamma   90.00
#
_symmetry.space_group_name_H-M   'P 1'
#
loop_
_entity.id
_entity.type
_entity.pdbx_description
1 polymer ?
#
loop_
_entity_poly.entity_id
_entity_poly.type
_entity_poly.pdbx_seq_one_letter_code
_entity_poly.pdbx_strand_id
1 'polypeptide(L)'
;RLAYHKARIKQSSKQFAYPFNDKLWDDTITSIEKQYPTQMKRIKLTLDESGKMDYQIFPLTTKNHFTAKLQCVPQHVPKAYVINKTSQREHLRHNHETDLILLYNEEGKILEFDIGNIVIKEDGQWYTPSYNEDFL
;
A
#
# COMPACT_ATOMS: atom_id res chain seq x y z
N ARG A 1 -5.02 -12.55 -4.27
CA ARG A 1 -3.57 -12.45 -3.92
C ARG A 1 -3.34 -12.51 -2.41
N LEU A 2 -4.08 -13.34 -1.66
CA LEU A 2 -4.03 -13.35 -0.19
C LEU A 2 -2.64 -13.73 0.35
N ALA A 3 -2.03 -14.79 -0.21
CA ALA A 3 -0.69 -15.24 0.18
C ALA A 3 0.37 -14.14 0.04
N TYR A 4 0.32 -13.35 -1.05
CA TYR A 4 1.20 -12.20 -1.24
C TYR A 4 1.01 -11.15 -0.14
N HIS A 5 -0.23 -10.82 0.23
CA HIS A 5 -0.49 -9.87 1.31
C HIS A 5 -0.02 -10.39 2.68
N LYS A 6 -0.22 -11.69 2.99
CA LYS A 6 0.30 -12.32 4.22
C LYS A 6 1.83 -12.25 4.27
N ALA A 7 2.50 -12.59 3.17
CA ALA A 7 3.96 -12.52 3.08
C ALA A 7 4.46 -11.09 3.25
N ARG A 8 3.83 -10.10 2.60
CA ARG A 8 4.25 -8.70 2.67
C ARG A 8 4.11 -8.14 4.09
N ILE A 9 2.97 -8.31 4.75
CA ILE A 9 2.79 -7.80 6.12
C ILE A 9 3.71 -8.51 7.12
N LYS A 10 3.96 -9.81 6.96
CA LYS A 10 4.89 -10.59 7.79
C LYS A 10 6.34 -10.17 7.57
N GLN A 11 6.69 -9.76 6.35
CA GLN A 11 8.01 -9.19 6.07
C GLN A 11 8.17 -7.81 6.74
N SER A 12 7.17 -6.94 6.62
CA SER A 12 7.17 -5.64 7.31
C SER A 12 7.25 -5.81 8.82
N SER A 13 6.48 -6.74 9.41
CA SER A 13 6.47 -6.95 10.85
C SER A 13 7.85 -7.37 11.37
N LYS A 14 8.61 -8.20 10.62
CA LYS A 14 9.99 -8.53 10.96
C LYS A 14 10.90 -7.30 10.97
N GLN A 15 10.78 -6.42 9.97
CA GLN A 15 11.60 -5.21 9.88
C GLN A 15 11.33 -4.22 11.00
N PHE A 16 10.09 -4.14 11.48
CA PHE A 16 9.71 -3.31 12.63
C PHE A 16 9.80 -4.03 13.99
N ALA A 17 10.21 -5.29 14.02
CA ALA A 17 10.18 -6.16 15.20
C ALA A 17 8.78 -6.28 15.87
N TYR A 18 7.72 -6.21 15.06
CA TYR A 18 6.34 -6.40 15.54
C TYR A 18 5.98 -7.88 15.58
N PRO A 19 5.37 -8.39 16.66
CA PRO A 19 4.92 -9.77 16.72
C PRO A 19 3.91 -10.07 15.61
N PHE A 20 4.09 -11.18 14.90
CA PHE A 20 3.14 -11.66 13.89
C PHE A 20 2.70 -13.08 14.23
N ASN A 21 1.39 -13.26 14.44
CA ASN A 21 0.80 -14.56 14.74
C ASN A 21 0.09 -15.12 13.50
N ASP A 22 0.67 -16.16 12.89
CA ASP A 22 0.11 -16.81 11.69
C ASP A 22 -1.29 -17.38 11.94
N LYS A 23 -1.54 -17.95 13.12
CA LYS A 23 -2.85 -18.49 13.47
C LYS A 23 -3.89 -17.37 13.57
N LEU A 24 -3.55 -16.27 14.22
CA LEU A 24 -4.46 -15.11 14.33
C LEU A 24 -4.81 -14.54 12.95
N TRP A 25 -3.85 -14.48 12.03
CA TRP A 25 -4.11 -14.11 10.64
C TRP A 25 -5.12 -15.05 9.98
N ASP A 26 -4.88 -16.36 10.05
CA ASP A 26 -5.72 -17.37 9.38
C ASP A 26 -7.15 -17.39 9.97
N ASP A 27 -7.26 -17.25 11.29
CA ASP A 27 -8.54 -17.14 11.99
C ASP A 27 -9.28 -15.85 11.59
N THR A 28 -8.57 -14.71 11.48
CA THR A 28 -9.14 -13.42 11.06
C THR A 28 -9.68 -13.47 9.63
N ILE A 29 -8.91 -14.02 8.69
CA ILE A 29 -9.35 -14.16 7.29
C ILE A 29 -10.56 -15.09 7.20
N THR A 30 -10.52 -16.24 7.89
CA THR A 30 -11.64 -17.19 7.92
C THR A 30 -12.91 -16.52 8.46
N SER A 31 -12.80 -15.68 9.49
CA SER A 31 -13.92 -14.93 10.04
C SER A 31 -14.51 -13.95 9.01
N ILE A 32 -13.67 -13.21 8.29
CA ILE A 32 -14.10 -12.26 7.25
C ILE A 32 -14.82 -13.00 6.11
N GLU A 33 -14.27 -14.12 5.63
CA GLU A 33 -14.86 -14.92 4.54
C GLU A 33 -16.23 -15.49 4.93
N LYS A 34 -16.39 -15.96 6.18
CA LYS A 34 -17.68 -16.43 6.69
C LYS A 34 -18.70 -15.30 6.80
N GLN A 35 -18.28 -14.11 7.20
CA GLN A 35 -19.17 -12.95 7.35
C GLN A 35 -19.60 -12.35 6.00
N TYR A 36 -18.75 -12.44 4.97
CA TYR A 36 -18.99 -11.85 3.64
C TYR A 36 -18.76 -12.85 2.50
N PRO A 37 -19.52 -13.97 2.44
CA PRO A 37 -19.21 -15.10 1.56
C PRO A 37 -19.37 -14.80 0.07
N THR A 38 -20.20 -13.82 -0.30
CA THR A 38 -20.56 -13.52 -1.70
C THR A 38 -20.36 -12.06 -2.08
N GLN A 39 -19.88 -11.22 -1.17
CA GLN A 39 -19.79 -9.77 -1.38
C GLN A 39 -18.36 -9.36 -1.77
N MET A 40 -18.23 -8.59 -2.85
CA MET A 40 -16.97 -7.92 -3.16
C MET A 40 -16.76 -6.73 -2.21
N LYS A 41 -15.70 -6.79 -1.41
CA LYS A 41 -15.35 -5.77 -0.41
C LYS A 41 -13.89 -5.39 -0.51
N ARG A 42 -13.57 -4.16 -0.11
CA ARG A 42 -12.20 -3.74 0.17
C ARG A 42 -11.92 -3.98 1.66
N ILE A 43 -10.87 -4.74 1.95
CA ILE A 43 -10.44 -5.05 3.31
C ILE A 43 -9.19 -4.24 3.62
N LYS A 44 -9.20 -3.50 4.73
CA LYS A 44 -7.99 -2.91 5.33
C LYS A 44 -7.68 -3.70 6.59
N LEU A 45 -6.57 -4.43 6.58
CA LEU A 45 -6.07 -5.14 7.75
C LEU A 45 -4.83 -4.42 8.28
N THR A 46 -4.76 -4.23 9.58
CA THR A 46 -3.66 -3.55 10.27
C THR A 46 -3.05 -4.43 11.35
N LEU A 47 -1.76 -4.27 11.56
CA LEU A 47 -0.99 -4.88 12.65
C LEU A 47 -0.31 -3.73 13.41
N ASP A 48 -0.44 -3.70 14.73
CA ASP A 48 0.25 -2.73 15.57
C ASP A 48 1.51 -3.33 16.25
N GLU A 49 2.24 -2.48 16.99
CA GLU A 49 3.49 -2.82 17.67
C GLU A 49 3.32 -3.90 18.75
N SER A 50 2.11 -4.05 19.31
CA SER A 50 1.80 -5.10 20.29
C SER A 50 1.53 -6.46 19.63
N GLY A 51 1.44 -6.50 18.30
CA GLY A 51 1.04 -7.66 17.51
C GLY A 51 -0.48 -7.83 17.40
N LYS A 52 -1.27 -6.83 17.81
CA LYS A 52 -2.72 -6.86 17.65
C LYS A 52 -3.08 -6.66 16.18
N MET A 53 -3.96 -7.52 15.70
CA MET A 53 -4.51 -7.47 14.35
C MET A 53 -5.93 -6.90 14.39
N ASP A 54 -6.22 -5.96 13.50
CA ASP A 54 -7.56 -5.38 13.33
C ASP A 54 -7.90 -5.29 11.84
N TYR A 55 -9.19 -5.22 11.52
CA TYR A 55 -9.65 -5.07 10.14
C TYR A 55 -10.87 -4.17 10.00
N GLN A 56 -10.95 -3.52 8.83
CA GLN A 56 -12.06 -2.68 8.43
C GLN A 56 -12.54 -3.10 7.04
N ILE A 57 -13.86 -3.09 6.85
CA ILE A 57 -14.54 -3.47 5.60
C ILE A 57 -15.12 -2.23 4.96
N PHE A 58 -14.83 -2.03 3.68
CA PHE A 58 -15.33 -0.92 2.87
C PHE A 58 -16.01 -1.44 1.60
N PRO A 59 -16.99 -0.70 1.05
CA PRO A 59 -17.48 -0.96 -0.30
C PRO A 59 -16.34 -0.84 -1.32
N LEU A 60 -16.42 -1.60 -2.40
CA LEU A 60 -15.52 -1.44 -3.54
C LEU A 60 -15.94 -0.19 -4.33
N THR A 61 -14.98 0.66 -4.69
CA THR A 61 -15.24 1.82 -5.55
C THR A 61 -15.30 1.39 -7.01
N THR A 62 -16.15 2.06 -7.80
CA THR A 62 -16.29 1.84 -9.25
C THR A 62 -15.53 2.88 -10.08
N LYS A 63 -14.86 3.84 -9.43
CA LYS A 63 -14.09 4.89 -10.11
C LYS A 63 -12.94 4.28 -10.91
N ASN A 64 -12.89 4.59 -12.20
CA ASN A 64 -11.93 4.04 -13.16
C ASN A 64 -11.07 5.13 -13.85
N HIS A 65 -11.31 6.41 -13.54
CA HIS A 65 -10.52 7.54 -14.02
C HIS A 65 -10.11 8.39 -12.83
N PHE A 66 -8.83 8.79 -12.77
CA PHE A 66 -8.25 9.54 -11.67
C PHE A 66 -7.43 10.70 -12.23
N THR A 67 -7.51 11.87 -11.60
CA THR A 67 -6.57 12.97 -11.85
C THR A 67 -5.35 12.82 -10.94
N ALA A 68 -4.17 13.22 -11.42
CA ALA A 68 -2.96 13.23 -10.63
C ALA A 68 -2.13 14.49 -10.91
N LYS A 69 -1.38 14.94 -9.90
CA LYS A 69 -0.34 15.95 -10.04
C LYS A 69 1.01 15.40 -9.59
N LEU A 70 2.08 15.90 -10.17
CA LEU A 70 3.44 15.54 -9.75
C LEU A 70 3.76 16.17 -8.40
N GLN A 71 4.43 15.40 -7.54
CA GLN A 71 4.90 15.86 -6.24
C GLN A 71 6.28 15.27 -5.95
N CYS A 72 7.25 16.14 -5.65
CA CYS A 72 8.57 15.70 -5.22
C CYS A 72 8.48 15.09 -3.81
N VAL A 73 9.08 13.92 -3.61
CA VAL A 73 9.16 13.31 -2.28
C VAL A 73 10.06 14.16 -1.38
N PRO A 74 9.70 14.38 -0.10
CA PRO A 74 10.58 15.06 0.85
C PRO A 74 11.93 14.36 1.00
N GLN A 75 12.98 15.15 1.26
CA GLN A 75 14.27 14.58 1.66
C GLN A 75 14.15 13.87 3.02
N HIS A 76 14.99 12.84 3.23
CA HIS A 76 15.17 12.16 4.52
C HIS A 76 13.95 11.37 5.06
N VAL A 77 13.06 10.89 4.19
CA VAL A 77 12.04 9.91 4.61
C VAL A 77 12.76 8.62 5.03
N PRO A 78 12.56 8.11 6.26
CA PRO A 78 13.19 6.86 6.67
C PRO A 78 12.81 5.71 5.73
N LYS A 79 13.80 5.00 5.21
CA LYS A 79 13.63 3.91 4.23
C LYS A 79 12.57 2.89 4.65
N ALA A 80 12.50 2.58 5.94
CA ALA A 80 11.49 1.67 6.48
C ALA A 80 10.04 2.11 6.20
N TYR A 81 9.76 3.42 6.15
CA TYR A 81 8.43 3.94 5.81
C TYR A 81 8.17 4.05 4.31
N VAL A 82 9.23 4.04 3.49
CA VAL A 82 9.15 4.03 2.02
C VAL A 82 8.82 2.62 1.52
N ILE A 83 9.56 1.62 1.98
CA ILE A 83 9.47 0.24 1.45
C ILE A 83 8.40 -0.62 2.14
N ASN A 84 7.72 -0.10 3.17
CA ASN A 84 6.66 -0.82 3.88
C ASN A 84 5.36 -0.04 3.86
N LYS A 85 4.24 -0.77 3.72
CA LYS A 85 2.90 -0.19 3.81
C LYS A 85 2.51 0.08 5.27
N THR A 86 2.88 1.24 5.79
CA THR A 86 2.55 1.65 7.16
C THR A 86 1.43 2.69 7.21
N SER A 87 0.93 3.00 8.41
CA SER A 87 0.07 4.16 8.67
C SER A 87 0.85 5.48 8.76
N GLN A 88 2.18 5.44 8.93
CA GLN A 88 3.03 6.62 8.93
C GLN A 88 3.31 7.06 7.49
N ARG A 89 2.56 8.07 7.04
CA ARG A 89 2.43 8.43 5.62
C ARG A 89 2.54 9.93 5.37
N GLU A 90 3.17 10.66 6.29
CA GLU A 90 3.35 12.11 6.18
C GLU A 90 4.03 12.52 4.86
N HIS A 91 5.00 11.73 4.39
CA HIS A 91 5.66 11.95 3.10
C HIS A 91 4.75 11.82 1.87
N LEU A 92 3.57 11.23 2.03
CA LEU A 92 2.54 11.04 1.01
C LEU A 92 1.36 12.00 1.20
N ARG A 93 1.52 13.04 2.03
CA ARG A 93 0.44 13.98 2.31
C ARG A 93 0.00 14.65 1.02
N HIS A 94 -1.31 14.55 0.77
CA HIS A 94 -2.00 15.07 -0.39
C HIS A 94 -3.06 16.06 0.08
N ASN A 95 -3.15 17.21 -0.61
CA ASN A 95 -4.13 18.25 -0.31
C ASN A 95 -5.47 18.08 -1.05
N HIS A 96 -5.65 16.94 -1.74
CA HIS A 96 -6.88 16.58 -2.46
C HIS A 96 -7.32 17.55 -3.57
N GLU A 97 -6.40 18.35 -4.12
CA GLU A 97 -6.64 19.11 -5.37
C GLU A 97 -6.87 18.20 -6.59
N THR A 98 -6.29 17.00 -6.55
CA THR A 98 -6.42 15.93 -7.53
C THR A 98 -6.91 14.66 -6.83
N ASP A 99 -7.18 13.59 -7.57
CA ASP A 99 -7.52 12.31 -6.95
C ASP A 99 -6.31 11.59 -6.35
N LEU A 100 -5.14 11.76 -6.97
CA LEU A 100 -3.88 11.13 -6.60
C LEU A 100 -2.74 12.15 -6.66
N ILE A 101 -1.60 11.79 -6.08
CA ILE A 101 -0.31 12.44 -6.40
C ILE A 101 0.61 11.39 -7.02
N LEU A 102 1.37 11.78 -8.05
CA LEU A 102 2.43 10.97 -8.64
C LEU A 102 3.77 11.46 -8.10
N LEU A 103 4.47 10.58 -7.40
CA LEU A 103 5.70 10.91 -6.71
C LEU A 103 6.90 10.80 -7.65
N TYR A 104 7.86 11.70 -7.46
CA TYR A 104 9.17 11.64 -8.09
C TYR A 104 10.26 12.06 -7.10
N ASN A 105 11.50 11.61 -7.33
CA ASN A 105 12.65 12.01 -6.53
C ASN A 105 13.36 13.26 -7.11
N GLU A 106 14.40 13.76 -6.44
CA GLU A 106 15.13 14.96 -6.87
C GLU A 106 15.85 14.82 -8.22
N GLU A 107 16.16 13.59 -8.62
CA GLU A 107 16.75 13.26 -9.93
C GLU A 107 15.70 13.21 -11.05
N GLY A 108 14.42 13.44 -10.73
CA GLY A 108 13.31 13.38 -11.68
C GLY A 108 12.80 11.96 -11.97
N LYS A 109 13.30 10.94 -11.24
CA LYS A 109 12.80 9.56 -11.37
C LYS A 109 11.37 9.48 -10.85
N ILE A 110 10.45 9.02 -11.69
CA ILE A 110 9.09 8.65 -11.29
C ILE A 110 9.12 7.43 -10.36
N LEU A 111 8.32 7.47 -9.30
CA LEU A 111 8.25 6.43 -8.27
C LEU A 111 6.89 5.72 -8.30
N GLU A 112 5.94 6.17 -7.50
CA GLU A 112 4.60 5.59 -7.38
C GLU A 112 3.55 6.68 -7.14
N PHE A 113 2.27 6.31 -7.19
CA PHE A 113 1.21 7.13 -6.61
C PHE A 113 1.15 6.95 -5.10
N ASP A 114 0.55 7.91 -4.40
CA ASP A 114 0.33 7.81 -2.95
C ASP A 114 -0.39 6.52 -2.53
N ILE A 115 -1.31 6.00 -3.34
CA ILE A 115 -2.07 4.77 -3.02
C ILE A 115 -1.84 3.60 -3.98
N GLY A 116 -0.84 3.64 -4.87
CA GLY A 116 -0.53 2.50 -5.74
C GLY A 116 0.60 2.76 -6.73
N ASN A 117 1.10 1.70 -7.37
CA ASN A 117 2.17 1.83 -8.36
C ASN A 117 1.67 2.44 -9.67
N ILE A 118 2.61 2.98 -10.45
CA ILE A 118 2.36 3.47 -11.81
C ILE A 118 2.79 2.45 -12.86
N VAL A 119 1.96 2.32 -13.90
CA VAL A 119 2.33 1.66 -15.16
C VAL A 119 2.02 2.64 -16.29
N ILE A 120 2.98 2.86 -17.18
CA ILE A 120 2.88 3.74 -18.35
C ILE A 120 2.75 2.84 -19.57
N LYS A 121 1.78 3.13 -20.43
CA LYS A 121 1.62 2.44 -21.72
C LYS A 121 2.02 3.38 -22.85
N GLU A 122 3.03 2.98 -23.62
CA GLU A 122 3.57 3.73 -24.76
C GLU A 122 3.91 2.75 -25.88
N ASP A 123 3.50 3.06 -27.11
CA ASP A 123 3.71 2.19 -28.29
C ASP A 123 3.34 0.71 -28.08
N GLY A 124 2.27 0.47 -27.32
CA GLY A 124 1.78 -0.87 -26.99
C GLY A 124 2.60 -1.63 -25.94
N GLN A 125 3.69 -1.05 -25.45
CA GLN A 125 4.52 -1.59 -24.38
C GLN A 125 4.10 -1.02 -23.02
N TRP A 126 4.44 -1.74 -21.94
CA TRP A 126 4.11 -1.37 -20.57
C TRP A 126 5.38 -1.19 -19.74
N TYR A 127 5.51 -0.01 -19.13
CA TYR A 127 6.67 0.38 -18.34
C TYR A 127 6.24 0.67 -16.91
N THR A 128 7.05 0.26 -15.95
CA THR A 128 6.95 0.67 -14.56
C THR A 128 8.35 1.04 -14.07
N PRO A 129 8.50 2.01 -13.14
CA PRO A 129 9.80 2.39 -12.62
C PRO A 129 10.58 1.18 -12.07
N SER A 130 11.89 1.17 -12.28
CA SER A 130 12.75 0.12 -11.70
C SER A 130 12.79 0.26 -10.19
N TYR A 131 12.54 -0.84 -9.47
CA TYR A 131 12.53 -0.85 -8.01
C TYR A 131 13.94 -0.86 -7.46
N ASN A 132 14.32 0.20 -6.75
CA ASN A 132 15.63 0.34 -6.08
C ASN A 132 15.46 0.56 -4.57
N GLU A 133 14.41 -0.04 -3.98
CA GLU A 133 14.02 0.17 -2.57
C GLU A 133 13.65 1.63 -2.25
N ASP A 134 13.07 2.31 -3.24
CA ASP A 134 12.76 3.74 -3.26
C ASP A 134 11.25 4.06 -3.40
N PHE A 135 10.41 3.02 -3.44
CA PHE A 135 8.94 3.08 -3.33
C PHE A 135 8.41 1.73 -2.80
N LEU A 136 7.08 1.51 -2.77
CA LEU A 136 6.44 0.27 -2.30
C LEU A 136 6.00 -0.69 -3.42
#